data_AF-A0A495Z931-F1
#
_entry.id   AF-A0A495Z931-F1
#
_cell.length_a   1.000
_cell.length_b   1.000
_cell.length_c   1.000
_cell.angle_alpha   90.00
_cell.angle_beta   90.00
_cell.angle_gamma   90.00
#
_symmetry.space_group_name_H-M   'P 1'
#
loop_
_entity.id
_entity.type
_entity.pdbx_description
1 polymer ?
#
loop_
_entity_poly.entity_id
_entity_poly.type
_entity_poly.pdbx_seq_one_letter_code
_entity_poly.pdbx_strand_id
1 'polypeptide(L)'
;MTIKEKFCKSFLIKLTLISIIGMFVCNTSVYAEDAAEWMPDAALREAVREALELPAETPLTKDHMRNLDIFIAEGRGISDLTGLEFAINLREANLGDNSITDLRPLANLIHLEELGLPGNRVSDISPLAGLPNLLHLIISDNPITDLSPLAGLPKFRELKARKIWTTDFSPLEGLGLEIHHDEICEIAPFLPPVTERIQNRTFPSLTFDFRSLIYNTKPVRWLNQWHDPDNYYDVATQHDMHHYTHRLGLKWVLTPTEPVEALSTRLAGNIEEVLEEYKKYDKNPNMLFIPPIATFGYQDDELPPDIDFWLRDADGQIVIDDHRPWDIWMPDILNPKFQQLIIDRVVAVAGCGFFDGVLFDAWYDTHLFFQRLHNTATVEEVIEAHITILKGIRERVRDDFLILVNRNRRKSPRFAEWINGSFMETHRDLQNGYSYERLKEMEEALLWNEKYLREPRINVLAGQGIEQPIDSPDNLRWMRVITTLSLTHSNGYSVFGTPDPGGVMWHDFYDADLGHPIGEKGTTYDNRDGIFIREFTNGWAVYNRSGKVQEISLPIKTTGVASGITSFKHTIPDLDGEMFLKTEVTADVNGDGVVNIQDLVIVANAFGKAEPDLNGDGVVNIQDLVIVANAFGN
;
A
#
# COMPACT_ATOMS: atom_id res chain seq x y z
N MET A 1 -7.49 -68.78 61.79
CA MET A 1 -7.35 -68.42 63.21
C MET A 1 -6.04 -67.65 63.37
N THR A 2 -6.19 -66.34 63.39
CA THR A 2 -5.38 -65.28 64.03
C THR A 2 -3.87 -65.42 64.26
N ILE A 3 -3.15 -64.49 63.62
CA ILE A 3 -2.39 -63.38 64.23
C ILE A 3 -1.20 -63.72 65.15
N LYS A 4 -0.04 -63.22 64.72
CA LYS A 4 1.13 -62.71 65.48
C LYS A 4 1.65 -63.54 66.67
N GLU A 5 2.94 -63.80 66.58
CA GLU A 5 3.87 -63.79 67.72
C GLU A 5 3.68 -64.90 68.76
N LYS A 6 4.37 -66.01 68.53
CA LYS A 6 4.93 -66.80 69.62
C LYS A 6 6.39 -67.18 69.37
N PHE A 7 7.22 -66.57 70.21
CA PHE A 7 8.43 -67.10 70.84
C PHE A 7 9.80 -66.91 70.17
N CYS A 8 10.49 -65.95 70.79
CA CYS A 8 11.90 -65.63 70.75
C CYS A 8 12.78 -66.74 71.35
N LYS A 9 13.97 -66.93 70.73
CA LYS A 9 15.28 -67.30 71.31
C LYS A 9 15.42 -68.62 72.09
N SER A 10 16.27 -69.52 71.58
CA SER A 10 17.69 -69.65 72.01
C SER A 10 18.32 -70.93 71.44
N PHE A 11 19.36 -70.85 70.61
CA PHE A 11 20.76 -70.99 71.06
C PHE A 11 21.71 -70.92 69.84
N LEU A 12 22.77 -70.14 70.02
CA LEU A 12 23.79 -69.73 69.05
C LEU A 12 24.91 -70.79 68.96
N ILE A 13 25.84 -70.58 68.00
CA ILE A 13 27.19 -71.18 67.81
C ILE A 13 27.19 -72.29 66.73
N LYS A 14 27.83 -72.19 65.55
CA LYS A 14 29.18 -71.67 65.26
C LYS A 14 29.36 -71.29 63.77
N LEU A 15 30.23 -70.29 63.56
CA LEU A 15 30.71 -69.72 62.31
C LEU A 15 31.45 -70.68 61.35
N THR A 16 31.63 -70.17 60.12
CA THR A 16 32.60 -70.48 59.05
C THR A 16 32.31 -71.63 58.09
N LEU A 17 31.82 -71.28 56.89
CA LEU A 17 32.48 -71.63 55.62
C LEU A 17 31.92 -70.77 54.47
N ILE A 18 32.69 -69.73 54.13
CA ILE A 18 32.65 -69.03 52.84
C ILE A 18 33.62 -69.79 51.94
N SER A 19 33.16 -70.28 50.79
CA SER A 19 33.86 -70.24 49.49
C SER A 19 33.26 -71.26 48.51
N ILE A 20 33.16 -70.85 47.25
CA ILE A 20 32.89 -71.64 46.04
C ILE A 20 31.40 -71.89 45.71
N ILE A 21 30.74 -70.85 45.20
CA ILE A 21 29.92 -70.96 43.97
C ILE A 21 30.29 -69.75 43.11
N GLY A 22 31.42 -69.87 42.41
CA GLY A 22 31.81 -68.98 41.32
C GLY A 22 31.70 -69.75 40.01
N MET A 23 30.78 -69.30 39.14
CA MET A 23 30.65 -69.54 37.69
C MET A 23 29.18 -69.72 37.33
N PHE A 24 28.49 -68.61 37.12
CA PHE A 24 27.76 -68.38 35.88
C PHE A 24 27.59 -66.86 35.75
N VAL A 25 28.67 -66.22 35.28
CA VAL A 25 28.60 -64.89 34.71
C VAL A 25 27.83 -65.05 33.41
N CYS A 26 26.52 -64.77 33.43
CA CYS A 26 25.84 -64.39 32.20
C CYS A 26 26.15 -62.91 31.98
N ASN A 27 27.32 -62.65 31.40
CA ASN A 27 27.63 -61.36 30.77
C ASN A 27 26.79 -61.32 29.49
N THR A 28 25.51 -60.98 29.60
CA THR A 28 24.90 -60.20 28.54
C THR A 28 25.20 -58.76 28.91
N SER A 29 26.40 -58.29 28.56
CA SER A 29 26.55 -56.89 28.22
C SER A 29 25.63 -56.67 27.03
N VAL A 30 24.38 -56.32 27.31
CA VAL A 30 23.58 -55.55 26.36
C VAL A 30 24.49 -54.36 26.06
N TYR A 31 25.06 -54.33 24.86
CA TYR A 31 25.75 -53.14 24.39
C TYR A 31 24.68 -52.05 24.46
N ALA A 32 24.76 -51.18 25.47
CA ALA A 32 23.97 -49.96 25.47
C ALA A 32 24.42 -49.22 24.21
N GLU A 33 23.49 -49.07 23.25
CA GLU A 33 23.75 -48.35 22.00
C GLU A 33 24.26 -46.96 22.40
N ASP A 34 25.50 -46.62 22.01
CA ASP A 34 26.09 -45.34 22.37
C ASP A 34 25.26 -44.25 21.66
N ALA A 35 24.63 -43.38 22.44
CA ALA A 35 23.83 -42.29 21.91
C ALA A 35 24.63 -41.41 20.94
N ALA A 36 25.95 -41.34 21.10
CA ALA A 36 26.81 -40.61 20.18
C ALA A 36 26.90 -41.19 18.76
N GLU A 37 26.58 -42.47 18.58
CA GLU A 37 26.60 -43.13 17.27
C GLU A 37 25.39 -42.76 16.41
N TRP A 38 24.20 -42.67 17.02
CA TRP A 38 22.94 -42.42 16.30
C TRP A 38 22.37 -41.01 16.51
N MET A 39 22.90 -40.24 17.47
CA MET A 39 22.61 -38.81 17.67
C MET A 39 23.94 -38.08 17.87
N PRO A 40 24.68 -37.75 16.80
CA PRO A 40 26.07 -37.28 16.87
C PRO A 40 26.25 -35.90 17.51
N ASP A 41 25.26 -35.00 17.42
CA ASP A 41 25.32 -33.67 18.00
C ASP A 41 25.21 -33.73 19.54
N ALA A 42 26.26 -33.27 20.23
CA ALA A 42 26.32 -33.31 21.69
C ALA A 42 25.33 -32.35 22.35
N ALA A 43 25.09 -31.17 21.75
CA ALA A 43 24.14 -30.20 22.27
C ALA A 43 22.70 -30.73 22.12
N LEU A 44 22.41 -31.40 21.01
CA LEU A 44 21.13 -32.08 20.80
C LEU A 44 20.92 -33.19 21.84
N ARG A 45 21.93 -34.06 22.06
CA ARG A 45 21.85 -35.12 23.08
C ARG A 45 21.55 -34.55 24.46
N GLU A 46 22.26 -33.50 24.88
CA GLU A 46 22.02 -32.87 26.18
C GLU A 46 20.63 -32.22 26.26
N ALA A 47 20.20 -31.50 25.22
CA ALA A 47 18.87 -30.90 25.17
C ALA A 47 17.75 -31.96 25.24
N VAL A 48 17.90 -33.08 24.53
CA VAL A 48 16.95 -34.21 24.58
C VAL A 48 16.91 -34.84 25.96
N ARG A 49 18.07 -35.00 26.60
CA ARG A 49 18.16 -35.52 27.97
C ARG A 49 17.46 -34.61 28.98
N GLU A 50 17.65 -33.30 28.86
CA GLU A 50 16.96 -32.30 29.68
C GLU A 50 15.45 -32.36 29.46
N ALA A 51 14.99 -32.36 28.21
CA ALA A 51 13.57 -32.40 27.85
C ALA A 51 12.86 -33.67 28.37
N LEU A 52 13.58 -34.80 28.44
CA LEU A 52 13.06 -36.07 28.97
C LEU A 52 13.28 -36.25 30.48
N GLU A 53 13.85 -35.26 31.17
CA GLU A 53 14.24 -35.33 32.58
C GLU A 53 15.09 -36.58 32.91
N LEU A 54 15.95 -37.01 31.97
CA LEU A 54 16.73 -38.23 32.11
C LEU A 54 17.93 -38.03 33.05
N PRO A 55 18.07 -38.82 34.14
CA PRO A 55 19.25 -38.74 35.03
C PRO A 55 20.53 -39.09 34.28
N ALA A 56 21.66 -38.41 34.54
CA ALA A 56 22.92 -38.53 33.78
C ALA A 56 23.41 -39.97 33.54
N GLU A 57 23.21 -40.86 34.52
CA GLU A 57 23.62 -42.27 34.46
C GLU A 57 22.71 -43.16 33.60
N THR A 58 21.53 -42.67 33.20
CA THR A 58 20.60 -43.39 32.34
C THR A 58 21.01 -43.22 30.88
N PRO A 59 21.33 -44.32 30.16
CA PRO A 59 21.63 -44.26 28.73
C PRO A 59 20.44 -43.72 27.94
N LEU A 60 20.69 -42.75 27.06
CA LEU A 60 19.69 -42.29 26.10
C LEU A 60 19.50 -43.38 25.02
N THR A 61 18.25 -43.75 24.73
CA THR A 61 17.92 -44.80 23.76
C THR A 61 16.90 -44.27 22.77
N LYS A 62 16.80 -44.90 21.60
CA LYS A 62 15.77 -44.56 20.58
C LYS A 62 14.35 -44.70 21.11
N ASP A 63 14.10 -45.62 22.03
CA ASP A 63 12.77 -45.77 22.65
C ASP A 63 12.41 -44.60 23.56
N HIS A 64 13.39 -43.95 24.20
CA HIS A 64 13.13 -42.73 24.98
C HIS A 64 12.61 -41.59 24.09
N MET A 65 13.05 -41.52 22.82
CA MET A 65 12.62 -40.49 21.88
C MET A 65 11.11 -40.50 21.64
N ARG A 66 10.45 -41.67 21.78
CA ARG A 66 9.00 -41.80 21.64
C ARG A 66 8.21 -41.02 22.70
N ASN A 67 8.86 -40.61 23.79
CA ASN A 67 8.23 -39.82 24.86
C ASN A 67 8.40 -38.31 24.66
N LEU A 68 9.11 -37.86 23.62
CA LEU A 68 9.15 -36.45 23.26
C LEU A 68 7.88 -36.10 22.47
N ASP A 69 7.05 -35.24 23.05
CA ASP A 69 5.89 -34.61 22.43
C ASP A 69 6.12 -33.10 22.20
N ILE A 70 6.86 -32.44 23.08
CA ILE A 70 7.31 -31.05 22.97
C ILE A 70 8.83 -30.99 23.13
N PHE A 71 9.52 -30.28 22.24
CA PHE A 71 10.97 -30.11 22.30
C PHE A 71 11.38 -28.66 22.10
N ILE A 72 11.88 -28.02 23.16
CA ILE A 72 12.33 -26.62 23.14
C ILE A 72 13.84 -26.58 23.37
N ALA A 73 14.60 -26.18 22.36
CA ALA A 73 16.05 -26.15 22.36
C ALA A 73 16.63 -24.92 21.63
N GLU A 74 16.05 -23.75 21.89
CA GLU A 74 16.50 -22.47 21.34
C GLU A 74 17.90 -22.08 21.89
N GLY A 75 18.76 -21.57 21.02
CA GLY A 75 20.05 -20.99 21.44
C GLY A 75 21.07 -21.99 22.00
N ARG A 76 20.96 -23.28 21.65
CA ARG A 76 21.79 -24.37 22.22
C ARG A 76 23.04 -24.68 21.40
N GLY A 77 23.22 -24.06 20.23
CA GLY A 77 24.34 -24.34 19.33
C GLY A 77 24.21 -25.68 18.59
N ILE A 78 22.99 -26.18 18.45
CA ILE A 78 22.68 -27.40 17.69
C ILE A 78 22.95 -27.16 16.20
N SER A 79 23.55 -28.11 15.52
CA SER A 79 23.86 -28.02 14.09
C SER A 79 23.39 -29.22 13.28
N ASP A 80 23.26 -30.38 13.91
CA ASP A 80 22.83 -31.63 13.29
C ASP A 80 21.65 -32.22 14.09
N LEU A 81 20.53 -32.44 13.39
CA LEU A 81 19.28 -32.96 13.97
C LEU A 81 19.18 -34.50 13.94
N THR A 82 20.22 -35.19 13.44
CA THR A 82 20.26 -36.65 13.37
C THR A 82 19.97 -37.25 14.76
N GLY A 83 19.01 -38.17 14.81
CA GLY A 83 18.46 -38.76 16.02
C GLY A 83 17.03 -38.29 16.34
N LEU A 84 16.59 -37.13 15.84
CA LEU A 84 15.21 -36.66 16.01
C LEU A 84 14.19 -37.45 15.17
N GLU A 85 14.61 -38.17 14.13
CA GLU A 85 13.72 -39.04 13.35
C GLU A 85 13.06 -40.15 14.19
N PHE A 86 13.61 -40.45 15.37
CA PHE A 86 13.05 -41.42 16.32
C PHE A 86 11.99 -40.80 17.25
N ALA A 87 11.86 -39.46 17.30
CA ALA A 87 10.87 -38.73 18.10
C ALA A 87 9.49 -38.72 17.43
N ILE A 88 8.97 -39.91 17.09
CA ILE A 88 7.80 -40.05 16.22
C ILE A 88 6.50 -39.44 16.77
N ASN A 89 6.44 -39.13 18.07
CA ASN A 89 5.29 -38.51 18.72
C ASN A 89 5.46 -37.00 18.92
N LEU A 90 6.54 -36.41 18.40
CA LEU A 90 6.82 -34.98 18.52
C LEU A 90 5.73 -34.17 17.80
N ARG A 91 5.15 -33.21 18.53
CA ARG A 91 4.08 -32.32 18.06
C ARG A 91 4.56 -30.87 17.97
N GLU A 92 5.43 -30.45 18.88
CA GLU A 92 5.97 -29.09 18.90
C GLU A 92 7.49 -29.13 19.00
N ALA A 93 8.17 -28.36 18.14
CA ALA A 93 9.61 -28.19 18.21
C ALA A 93 9.99 -26.71 18.03
N ASN A 94 10.63 -26.11 19.03
CA ASN A 94 11.31 -24.81 18.86
C ASN A 94 12.83 -25.02 18.88
N LEU A 95 13.45 -24.78 17.73
CA LEU A 95 14.86 -24.97 17.43
C LEU A 95 15.52 -23.65 16.98
N GLY A 96 14.97 -22.50 17.38
CA GLY A 96 15.47 -21.17 17.02
C GLY A 96 16.90 -20.89 17.48
N ASP A 97 17.55 -19.91 16.84
CA ASP A 97 18.88 -19.39 17.18
C ASP A 97 19.96 -20.48 17.34
N ASN A 98 19.97 -21.43 16.40
CA ASN A 98 20.94 -22.51 16.32
C ASN A 98 21.81 -22.38 15.05
N SER A 99 22.45 -23.46 14.60
CA SER A 99 23.24 -23.51 13.36
C SER A 99 22.78 -24.64 12.44
N ILE A 100 21.47 -24.92 12.45
CA ILE A 100 20.86 -26.01 11.69
C ILE A 100 20.87 -25.66 10.19
N THR A 101 21.22 -26.64 9.37
CA THR A 101 21.22 -26.54 7.89
C THR A 101 20.37 -27.60 7.21
N ASP A 102 20.13 -28.73 7.89
CA ASP A 102 19.49 -29.92 7.32
C ASP A 102 18.28 -30.35 8.16
N LEU A 103 17.11 -30.39 7.50
CA LEU A 103 15.83 -30.77 8.12
C LEU A 103 15.41 -32.21 7.81
N ARG A 104 16.21 -33.01 7.09
CA ARG A 104 15.88 -34.41 6.75
C ARG A 104 15.46 -35.26 7.95
N PRO A 105 16.04 -35.13 9.16
CA PRO A 105 15.59 -35.88 10.34
C PRO A 105 14.13 -35.61 10.74
N LEU A 106 13.54 -34.49 10.31
CA LEU A 106 12.15 -34.14 10.62
C LEU A 106 11.14 -34.70 9.60
N ALA A 107 11.59 -35.22 8.45
CA ALA A 107 10.75 -35.47 7.28
C ALA A 107 9.58 -36.44 7.50
N ASN A 108 9.68 -37.34 8.49
CA ASN A 108 8.67 -38.36 8.79
C ASN A 108 7.97 -38.14 10.15
N LEU A 109 8.15 -36.98 10.77
CA LEU A 109 7.49 -36.64 12.04
C LEU A 109 6.05 -36.19 11.76
N ILE A 110 5.21 -37.13 11.30
CA ILE A 110 3.86 -36.84 10.81
C ILE A 110 2.91 -36.25 11.86
N HIS A 111 3.29 -36.29 13.15
CA HIS A 111 2.55 -35.69 14.25
C HIS A 111 2.99 -34.26 14.57
N LEU A 112 4.04 -33.75 13.92
CA LEU A 112 4.51 -32.39 14.11
C LEU A 112 3.45 -31.38 13.64
N GLU A 113 3.06 -30.51 14.56
CA GLU A 113 2.05 -29.48 14.40
C GLU A 113 2.69 -28.08 14.41
N GLU A 114 3.73 -27.86 15.20
CA GLU A 114 4.40 -26.57 15.31
C GLU A 114 5.92 -26.71 15.19
N LEU A 115 6.53 -25.90 14.32
CA LEU A 115 7.97 -25.90 14.09
C LEU A 115 8.53 -24.48 14.06
N GLY A 116 9.40 -24.18 15.02
CA GLY A 116 10.20 -22.96 15.09
C GLY A 116 11.64 -23.21 14.68
N LEU A 117 12.12 -22.49 13.67
CA LEU A 117 13.49 -22.49 13.16
C LEU A 117 14.09 -21.08 12.95
N PRO A 118 13.65 -20.00 13.64
CA PRO A 118 14.17 -18.67 13.34
C PRO A 118 15.69 -18.60 13.60
N GLY A 119 16.42 -17.77 12.84
CA GLY A 119 17.84 -17.51 13.12
C GLY A 119 18.77 -18.71 12.90
N ASN A 120 18.45 -19.58 11.94
CA ASN A 120 19.27 -20.74 11.55
C ASN A 120 19.98 -20.51 10.20
N ARG A 121 20.42 -21.59 9.54
CA ARG A 121 21.05 -21.56 8.21
C ARG A 121 20.34 -22.51 7.24
N VAL A 122 19.03 -22.68 7.42
CA VAL A 122 18.19 -23.54 6.59
C VAL A 122 18.00 -22.86 5.23
N SER A 123 18.26 -23.58 4.14
CA SER A 123 17.98 -23.10 2.77
C SER A 123 17.01 -24.01 2.02
N ASP A 124 16.86 -25.26 2.47
CA ASP A 124 15.99 -26.27 1.88
C ASP A 124 14.96 -26.74 2.92
N ILE A 125 13.68 -26.47 2.63
CA ILE A 125 12.54 -26.91 3.44
C ILE A 125 11.76 -28.06 2.79
N SER A 126 12.28 -28.68 1.72
CA SER A 126 11.67 -29.85 1.09
C SER A 126 11.38 -31.03 2.04
N PRO A 127 12.15 -31.26 3.13
CA PRO A 127 11.78 -32.27 4.12
C PRO A 127 10.42 -32.05 4.79
N LEU A 128 9.89 -30.82 4.78
CA LEU A 128 8.62 -30.49 5.43
C LEU A 128 7.39 -30.79 4.56
N ALA A 129 7.56 -31.02 3.26
CA ALA A 129 6.45 -31.15 2.29
C ALA A 129 5.45 -32.27 2.60
N GLY A 130 5.89 -33.28 3.36
CA GLY A 130 5.10 -34.45 3.71
C GLY A 130 4.49 -34.44 5.12
N LEU A 131 4.50 -33.32 5.84
CA LEU A 131 4.02 -33.23 7.23
C LEU A 131 2.53 -32.88 7.29
N PRO A 132 1.59 -33.86 7.35
CA PRO A 132 0.17 -33.61 7.13
C PRO A 132 -0.50 -32.84 8.28
N ASN A 133 0.18 -32.72 9.42
CA ASN A 133 -0.35 -32.06 10.61
C ASN A 133 0.31 -30.72 10.92
N LEU A 134 1.27 -30.25 10.11
CA LEU A 134 1.94 -28.98 10.36
C LEU A 134 0.92 -27.83 10.24
N LEU A 135 0.74 -27.11 11.35
CA LEU A 135 -0.17 -25.97 11.50
C LEU A 135 0.62 -24.65 11.40
N HIS A 136 1.71 -24.55 12.16
CA HIS A 136 2.47 -23.31 12.33
C HIS A 136 3.95 -23.53 12.01
N LEU A 137 4.53 -22.66 11.18
CA LEU A 137 5.94 -22.69 10.82
C LEU A 137 6.57 -21.31 10.97
N ILE A 138 7.67 -21.24 11.72
CA ILE A 138 8.49 -20.04 11.85
C ILE A 138 9.86 -20.34 11.25
N ILE A 139 10.18 -19.72 10.12
CA ILE A 139 11.44 -19.89 9.37
C ILE A 139 12.20 -18.58 9.18
N SER A 140 11.84 -17.54 9.93
CA SER A 140 12.47 -16.22 9.85
C SER A 140 14.00 -16.26 9.97
N ASP A 141 14.69 -15.29 9.37
CA ASP A 141 16.14 -15.14 9.38
C ASP A 141 16.88 -16.40 8.89
N ASN A 142 16.40 -17.00 7.79
CA ASN A 142 17.03 -18.14 7.11
C ASN A 142 17.19 -17.87 5.60
N PRO A 143 18.23 -18.40 4.94
CA PRO A 143 18.48 -18.21 3.50
C PRO A 143 17.57 -19.07 2.58
N ILE A 144 16.26 -19.08 2.80
CA ILE A 144 15.28 -19.88 2.04
C ILE A 144 14.88 -19.13 0.77
N THR A 145 14.86 -19.83 -0.36
CA THR A 145 14.52 -19.24 -1.69
C THR A 145 13.33 -19.91 -2.36
N ASP A 146 12.83 -21.03 -1.83
CA ASP A 146 11.74 -21.80 -2.42
C ASP A 146 10.71 -22.20 -1.35
N LEU A 147 9.46 -21.79 -1.55
CA LEU A 147 8.32 -22.10 -0.68
C LEU A 147 7.41 -23.19 -1.26
N SER A 148 7.73 -23.76 -2.44
CA SER A 148 6.97 -24.85 -3.07
C SER A 148 6.71 -26.06 -2.17
N PRO A 149 7.57 -26.42 -1.20
CA PRO A 149 7.26 -27.50 -0.26
C PRO A 149 6.01 -27.26 0.60
N LEU A 150 5.55 -26.02 0.75
CA LEU A 150 4.39 -25.68 1.59
C LEU A 150 3.05 -25.78 0.85
N ALA A 151 3.05 -25.74 -0.50
CA ALA A 151 1.88 -25.57 -1.37
C ALA A 151 0.80 -26.67 -1.31
N GLY A 152 1.00 -27.72 -0.50
CA GLY A 152 0.08 -28.84 -0.37
C GLY A 152 -0.17 -29.30 1.07
N LEU A 153 0.25 -28.52 2.07
CA LEU A 153 0.09 -28.91 3.47
C LEU A 153 -1.37 -28.71 3.91
N PRO A 154 -2.11 -29.80 4.21
CA PRO A 154 -3.58 -29.76 4.28
C PRO A 154 -4.14 -29.04 5.51
N LYS A 155 -3.29 -28.76 6.52
CA LYS A 155 -3.68 -28.11 7.77
C LYS A 155 -2.93 -26.81 8.03
N PHE A 156 -2.04 -26.38 7.15
CA PHE A 156 -1.17 -25.24 7.39
C PHE A 156 -1.99 -23.96 7.58
N ARG A 157 -1.67 -23.17 8.62
CA ARG A 157 -2.45 -21.99 9.03
C ARG A 157 -1.62 -20.72 9.15
N GLU A 158 -0.38 -20.83 9.63
CA GLU A 158 0.45 -19.68 9.96
C GLU A 158 1.88 -19.90 9.48
N LEU A 159 2.42 -18.91 8.77
CA LEU A 159 3.80 -18.86 8.33
C LEU A 159 4.44 -17.57 8.80
N LYS A 160 5.53 -17.67 9.57
CA LYS A 160 6.43 -16.55 9.85
C LYS A 160 7.73 -16.73 9.09
N ALA A 161 7.94 -15.90 8.08
CA ALA A 161 9.06 -16.06 7.16
C ALA A 161 9.85 -14.78 6.94
N ARG A 162 10.10 -14.04 8.02
CA ARG A 162 10.81 -12.76 7.97
C ARG A 162 12.24 -12.94 7.46
N LYS A 163 12.77 -12.05 6.61
CA LYS A 163 14.15 -12.04 6.07
C LYS A 163 14.57 -13.40 5.49
N ILE A 164 13.67 -14.03 4.73
CA ILE A 164 14.07 -15.08 3.78
C ILE A 164 14.57 -14.46 2.48
N TRP A 165 15.05 -15.28 1.56
CA TRP A 165 15.66 -14.85 0.29
C TRP A 165 14.77 -15.11 -0.93
N THR A 166 13.49 -15.46 -0.75
CA THR A 166 12.52 -15.56 -1.84
C THR A 166 11.81 -14.22 -2.08
N THR A 167 11.41 -14.01 -3.32
CA THR A 167 10.41 -13.00 -3.71
C THR A 167 9.17 -13.66 -4.35
N ASP A 168 9.16 -14.99 -4.45
CA ASP A 168 8.06 -15.76 -4.99
C ASP A 168 7.26 -16.39 -3.85
N PHE A 169 6.05 -15.86 -3.65
CA PHE A 169 5.09 -16.31 -2.65
C PHE A 169 3.88 -16.99 -3.30
N SER A 170 3.88 -17.18 -4.62
CA SER A 170 2.82 -17.92 -5.32
C SER A 170 2.59 -19.34 -4.78
N PRO A 171 3.58 -20.08 -4.23
CA PRO A 171 3.32 -21.37 -3.60
C PRO A 171 2.36 -21.34 -2.40
N LEU A 172 2.12 -20.16 -1.83
CA LEU A 172 1.23 -19.99 -0.68
C LEU A 172 -0.22 -19.70 -1.12
N GLU A 173 -0.46 -19.45 -2.41
CA GLU A 173 -1.81 -19.29 -2.96
C GLU A 173 -2.64 -20.57 -2.70
N GLY A 174 -3.86 -20.41 -2.18
CA GLY A 174 -4.78 -21.50 -1.88
C GLY A 174 -4.64 -22.11 -0.48
N LEU A 175 -3.65 -21.68 0.31
CA LEU A 175 -3.48 -22.12 1.70
C LEU A 175 -4.29 -21.28 2.70
N GLY A 176 -4.86 -20.14 2.29
CA GLY A 176 -5.65 -19.26 3.15
C GLY A 176 -4.90 -18.78 4.39
N LEU A 177 -3.58 -18.54 4.28
CA LEU A 177 -2.72 -18.13 5.39
C LEU A 177 -3.00 -16.69 5.79
N GLU A 178 -3.01 -16.44 7.11
CA GLU A 178 -2.91 -15.10 7.66
C GLU A 178 -1.45 -14.64 7.61
N ILE A 179 -1.21 -13.45 7.07
CA ILE A 179 0.09 -12.77 7.07
C ILE A 179 -0.01 -11.51 7.92
N HIS A 180 1.02 -11.28 8.73
CA HIS A 180 1.12 -10.11 9.59
C HIS A 180 1.87 -8.95 8.92
N HIS A 181 1.72 -7.76 9.50
CA HIS A 181 2.34 -6.50 9.09
C HIS A 181 3.79 -6.63 8.59
N ASP A 182 4.65 -7.29 9.37
CA ASP A 182 6.08 -7.42 9.07
C ASP A 182 6.35 -8.33 7.87
N GLU A 183 5.43 -9.25 7.54
CA GLU A 183 5.56 -10.22 6.45
C GLU A 183 5.08 -9.65 5.12
N ILE A 184 4.02 -8.82 5.13
CA ILE A 184 3.51 -8.14 3.92
C ILE A 184 4.61 -7.35 3.23
N CYS A 185 5.47 -6.71 4.03
CA CYS A 185 6.58 -5.87 3.61
C CYS A 185 7.61 -6.64 2.78
N GLU A 186 7.75 -7.94 3.04
CA GLU A 186 8.73 -8.82 2.40
C GLU A 186 8.12 -9.60 1.23
N ILE A 187 6.80 -9.77 1.24
CA ILE A 187 6.03 -10.35 0.14
C ILE A 187 5.85 -9.36 -1.01
N ALA A 188 6.02 -8.06 -0.75
CA ALA A 188 5.93 -7.03 -1.76
C ALA A 188 6.91 -7.28 -2.92
N PRO A 189 6.45 -7.31 -4.18
CA PRO A 189 7.38 -7.30 -5.30
C PRO A 189 8.26 -6.05 -5.21
N PHE A 190 9.45 -6.10 -5.79
CA PHE A 190 10.28 -4.90 -5.91
C PHE A 190 9.55 -3.88 -6.80
N LEU A 191 8.86 -2.93 -6.17
CA LEU A 191 8.21 -1.82 -6.85
C LEU A 191 9.23 -0.71 -7.07
N PRO A 192 9.20 -0.01 -8.23
CA PRO A 192 10.00 1.18 -8.40
C PRO A 192 9.69 2.22 -7.31
N PRO A 193 10.67 3.04 -6.91
CA PRO A 193 10.46 4.10 -5.93
C PRO A 193 9.24 4.97 -6.27
N VAL A 194 8.55 5.48 -5.25
CA VAL A 194 7.34 6.31 -5.45
C VAL A 194 7.61 7.47 -6.41
N THR A 195 8.78 8.10 -6.29
CA THR A 195 9.22 9.18 -7.19
C THR A 195 9.29 8.76 -8.65
N GLU A 196 9.79 7.55 -8.94
CA GLU A 196 9.91 7.04 -10.31
C GLU A 196 8.52 6.75 -10.91
N ARG A 197 7.64 6.10 -10.14
CA ARG A 197 6.24 5.86 -10.54
C ARG A 197 5.49 7.17 -10.86
N ILE A 198 5.70 8.20 -10.05
CA ILE A 198 5.14 9.55 -10.24
C ILE A 198 5.70 10.24 -11.50
N GLN A 199 6.97 9.99 -11.85
CA GLN A 199 7.62 10.61 -13.01
C GLN A 199 7.28 9.91 -14.33
N ASN A 200 7.07 8.59 -14.28
CA ASN A 200 6.82 7.76 -15.46
C ASN A 200 5.34 7.71 -15.86
N ARG A 201 4.45 8.42 -15.18
CA ARG A 201 3.06 8.60 -15.65
C ARG A 201 3.00 9.56 -16.83
N THR A 202 2.06 9.33 -17.73
CA THR A 202 1.84 10.16 -18.91
C THR A 202 1.30 11.54 -18.50
N PHE A 203 0.16 11.62 -17.81
CA PHE A 203 -0.40 12.87 -17.30
C PHE A 203 -1.28 12.60 -16.06
N PRO A 204 -1.69 13.61 -15.27
CA PRO A 204 -2.65 13.48 -14.18
C PRO A 204 -3.77 12.44 -14.40
N SER A 205 -3.68 11.29 -13.75
CA SER A 205 -4.76 10.30 -13.81
C SER A 205 -5.97 10.82 -13.04
N LEU A 206 -7.16 10.50 -13.52
CA LEU A 206 -8.37 10.73 -12.73
C LEU A 206 -8.56 9.61 -11.74
N THR A 207 -9.10 9.87 -10.56
CA THR A 207 -9.50 8.78 -9.66
C THR A 207 -10.99 8.52 -9.72
N PHE A 208 -11.35 7.25 -9.76
CA PHE A 208 -12.71 6.80 -9.60
C PHE A 208 -13.14 6.88 -8.12
N ASP A 209 -14.11 7.76 -7.88
CA ASP A 209 -15.12 7.70 -6.81
C ASP A 209 -14.75 8.05 -5.35
N PHE A 210 -15.21 9.23 -4.91
CA PHE A 210 -15.21 9.68 -3.51
C PHE A 210 -16.54 9.40 -2.78
N ARG A 211 -17.65 9.09 -3.48
CA ARG A 211 -19.02 9.16 -2.89
C ARG A 211 -19.83 7.88 -2.88
N SER A 212 -19.50 6.84 -3.64
CA SER A 212 -20.22 5.55 -3.53
C SER A 212 -19.94 4.78 -2.24
N LEU A 213 -18.99 5.25 -1.42
CA LEU A 213 -18.50 4.54 -0.23
C LEU A 213 -18.81 5.23 1.10
N ILE A 214 -19.14 6.52 1.12
CA ILE A 214 -19.53 7.22 2.37
C ILE A 214 -20.93 6.79 2.83
N TYR A 215 -21.76 6.29 1.92
CA TYR A 215 -23.09 5.79 2.24
C TYR A 215 -23.15 4.28 1.98
N ASN A 216 -23.14 3.52 3.07
CA ASN A 216 -23.39 2.07 3.11
C ASN A 216 -24.84 1.70 2.67
N THR A 217 -25.51 2.57 1.90
CA THR A 217 -26.92 2.47 1.52
C THR A 217 -27.05 2.28 0.02
N LYS A 218 -26.90 1.00 -0.36
CA LYS A 218 -27.23 0.37 -1.65
C LYS A 218 -26.17 0.51 -2.75
N PRO A 219 -25.91 -0.58 -3.51
CA PRO A 219 -25.05 -0.53 -4.68
C PRO A 219 -25.54 0.56 -5.62
N VAL A 220 -24.63 1.43 -6.06
CA VAL A 220 -24.89 2.34 -7.18
C VAL A 220 -25.38 1.47 -8.34
N ARG A 221 -26.58 1.77 -8.85
CA ARG A 221 -27.29 0.99 -9.89
C ARG A 221 -26.45 0.67 -11.13
N TRP A 222 -25.34 1.35 -11.35
CA TRP A 222 -24.44 1.23 -12.49
C TRP A 222 -23.27 0.26 -12.30
N LEU A 223 -22.77 0.05 -11.08
CA LEU A 223 -21.81 -1.04 -10.78
C LEU A 223 -22.45 -2.42 -11.02
N ASN A 224 -23.78 -2.49 -11.02
CA ASN A 224 -24.53 -3.71 -11.36
C ASN A 224 -24.58 -4.01 -12.88
N GLN A 225 -24.17 -3.09 -13.76
CA GLN A 225 -23.98 -3.43 -15.19
C GLN A 225 -22.61 -4.08 -15.43
N TRP A 226 -21.70 -3.97 -14.47
CA TRP A 226 -20.36 -4.56 -14.46
C TRP A 226 -20.32 -5.62 -13.35
N HIS A 227 -21.25 -6.58 -13.41
CA HIS A 227 -21.28 -7.79 -12.56
C HIS A 227 -20.13 -8.78 -12.83
N ASP A 228 -19.09 -8.33 -13.53
CA ASP A 228 -17.87 -9.07 -13.74
C ASP A 228 -16.79 -8.48 -12.82
N PRO A 229 -16.35 -9.20 -11.78
CA PRO A 229 -15.24 -8.78 -10.92
C PRO A 229 -14.04 -8.30 -11.73
N ASP A 230 -13.76 -8.95 -12.87
CA ASP A 230 -12.62 -8.64 -13.75
C ASP A 230 -12.69 -7.20 -14.29
N ASN A 231 -13.90 -6.69 -14.51
CA ASN A 231 -14.13 -5.39 -15.12
C ASN A 231 -14.02 -4.24 -14.10
N TYR A 232 -14.31 -4.49 -12.80
CA TYR A 232 -13.97 -3.54 -11.72
C TYR A 232 -12.45 -3.43 -11.54
N TYR A 233 -11.74 -4.56 -11.61
CA TYR A 233 -10.28 -4.56 -11.57
C TYR A 233 -9.69 -3.76 -12.72
N ASP A 234 -10.19 -3.91 -13.94
CA ASP A 234 -9.71 -3.15 -15.10
C ASP A 234 -9.83 -1.63 -14.88
N VAL A 235 -11.00 -1.13 -14.44
CA VAL A 235 -11.18 0.31 -14.18
C VAL A 235 -10.31 0.79 -13.02
N ALA A 236 -10.20 0.03 -11.94
CA ALA A 236 -9.36 0.40 -10.80
C ALA A 236 -7.86 0.43 -11.19
N THR A 237 -7.42 -0.44 -12.09
CA THR A 237 -6.04 -0.48 -12.58
C THR A 237 -5.73 0.58 -13.63
N GLN A 238 -6.73 1.15 -14.29
CA GLN A 238 -6.53 2.27 -15.23
C GLN A 238 -6.11 3.59 -14.53
N HIS A 239 -6.10 3.64 -13.19
CA HIS A 239 -5.76 4.85 -12.44
C HIS A 239 -4.50 4.68 -11.60
N ASP A 240 -3.66 5.71 -11.61
CA ASP A 240 -2.37 5.67 -10.93
C ASP A 240 -2.50 6.02 -9.44
N MET A 241 -3.71 6.23 -8.91
CA MET A 241 -3.94 6.48 -7.49
C MET A 241 -5.18 5.71 -7.01
N HIS A 242 -4.94 4.75 -6.13
CA HIS A 242 -5.93 3.95 -5.43
C HIS A 242 -6.05 4.39 -3.97
N HIS A 243 -7.25 4.78 -3.55
CA HIS A 243 -7.49 5.45 -2.28
C HIS A 243 -8.17 4.57 -1.20
N TYR A 244 -8.32 3.26 -1.43
CA TYR A 244 -9.19 2.43 -0.57
C TYR A 244 -8.45 1.35 0.23
N THR A 245 -8.69 1.33 1.55
CA THR A 245 -8.16 0.36 2.53
C THR A 245 -8.92 -0.95 2.60
N HIS A 246 -10.26 -0.92 2.62
CA HIS A 246 -11.05 -2.08 3.06
C HIS A 246 -11.18 -3.22 2.02
N ARG A 247 -10.49 -3.12 0.87
CA ARG A 247 -10.47 -4.19 -0.16
C ARG A 247 -9.13 -4.88 -0.31
N LEU A 248 -8.09 -4.45 0.42
CA LEU A 248 -6.74 -4.99 0.27
C LEU A 248 -6.50 -6.26 1.08
N GLY A 249 -7.56 -6.83 1.66
CA GLY A 249 -7.49 -7.96 2.57
C GLY A 249 -6.80 -7.73 3.90
N LEU A 250 -6.31 -6.50 4.14
CA LEU A 250 -5.68 -6.10 5.39
C LEU A 250 -6.72 -5.61 6.39
N LYS A 251 -6.59 -6.04 7.64
CA LYS A 251 -7.41 -5.70 8.79
C LYS A 251 -6.54 -5.37 9.99
N TRP A 252 -7.06 -4.59 10.91
CA TRP A 252 -6.36 -4.35 12.16
C TRP A 252 -6.46 -5.57 13.09
N VAL A 253 -5.32 -6.01 13.62
CA VAL A 253 -5.22 -7.19 14.49
C VAL A 253 -5.77 -6.85 15.86
N LEU A 254 -6.78 -7.58 16.30
CA LEU A 254 -7.32 -7.46 17.64
C LEU A 254 -6.49 -8.27 18.63
N THR A 255 -6.18 -7.71 19.79
CA THR A 255 -5.52 -8.44 20.87
C THR A 255 -6.42 -8.49 22.10
N PRO A 256 -6.21 -9.41 23.06
CA PRO A 256 -6.96 -9.38 24.32
C PRO A 256 -6.86 -8.04 25.06
N THR A 257 -5.77 -7.28 24.84
CA THR A 257 -5.53 -5.94 25.40
C THR A 257 -6.06 -4.80 24.53
N GLU A 258 -6.32 -5.04 23.24
CA GLU A 258 -6.85 -4.08 22.26
C GLU A 258 -8.01 -4.76 21.49
N PRO A 259 -9.17 -4.99 22.14
CA PRO A 259 -10.28 -5.74 21.53
C PRO A 259 -11.11 -4.91 20.54
N VAL A 260 -10.67 -3.69 20.23
CA VAL A 260 -11.39 -2.71 19.41
C VAL A 260 -10.53 -2.33 18.22
N GLU A 261 -11.07 -2.48 17.02
CA GLU A 261 -10.34 -2.27 15.75
C GLU A 261 -9.75 -0.85 15.67
N ALA A 262 -10.50 0.16 16.11
CA ALA A 262 -10.07 1.55 16.10
C ALA A 262 -8.88 1.86 17.03
N LEU A 263 -8.54 0.97 17.96
CA LEU A 263 -7.38 1.08 18.85
C LEU A 263 -6.18 0.26 18.40
N SER A 264 -6.37 -0.64 17.43
CA SER A 264 -5.29 -1.51 16.99
C SER A 264 -4.28 -0.76 16.13
N THR A 265 -3.02 -1.13 16.33
CA THR A 265 -1.84 -0.54 15.66
C THR A 265 -1.09 -1.56 14.83
N ARG A 266 -1.68 -2.74 14.59
CA ARG A 266 -1.06 -3.83 13.81
C ARG A 266 -1.98 -4.24 12.68
N LEU A 267 -1.42 -4.50 11.51
CA LEU A 267 -2.16 -5.01 10.35
C LEU A 267 -1.89 -6.50 10.17
N ALA A 268 -2.90 -7.24 9.74
CA ALA A 268 -2.77 -8.60 9.21
C ALA A 268 -3.79 -8.79 8.10
N GLY A 269 -3.55 -9.73 7.20
CA GLY A 269 -4.47 -10.01 6.11
C GLY A 269 -4.30 -11.40 5.54
N ASN A 270 -5.17 -11.72 4.58
CA ASN A 270 -5.04 -12.97 3.85
C ASN A 270 -3.99 -12.80 2.74
N ILE A 271 -3.04 -13.75 2.65
CA ILE A 271 -1.99 -13.69 1.63
C ILE A 271 -2.53 -13.69 0.19
N GLU A 272 -3.63 -14.39 -0.07
CA GLU A 272 -4.25 -14.45 -1.40
C GLU A 272 -4.80 -13.08 -1.81
N GLU A 273 -5.46 -12.37 -0.89
CA GLU A 273 -6.00 -11.03 -1.15
C GLU A 273 -4.86 -10.02 -1.41
N VAL A 274 -3.74 -10.12 -0.67
CA VAL A 274 -2.57 -9.27 -0.90
C VAL A 274 -1.88 -9.57 -2.23
N LEU A 275 -1.72 -10.85 -2.59
CA LEU A 275 -1.15 -11.26 -3.88
C LEU A 275 -2.06 -10.90 -5.05
N GLU A 276 -3.38 -10.99 -4.89
CA GLU A 276 -4.35 -10.54 -5.89
C GLU A 276 -4.23 -9.03 -6.16
N GLU A 277 -4.05 -8.24 -5.10
CA GLU A 277 -3.79 -6.81 -5.23
C GLU A 277 -2.47 -6.51 -5.93
N TYR A 278 -1.42 -7.31 -5.71
CA TYR A 278 -0.17 -7.14 -6.44
C TYR A 278 -0.29 -7.36 -7.94
N LYS A 279 -1.21 -8.22 -8.41
CA LYS A 279 -1.48 -8.43 -9.84
C LYS A 279 -1.97 -7.15 -10.54
N LYS A 280 -2.46 -6.15 -9.79
CA LYS A 280 -2.83 -4.86 -10.37
C LYS A 280 -1.62 -4.07 -10.87
N TYR A 281 -0.43 -4.27 -10.29
CA TYR A 281 0.79 -3.61 -10.74
C TYR A 281 1.26 -4.11 -12.11
N ASP A 282 0.92 -5.35 -12.50
CA ASP A 282 1.19 -5.86 -13.86
C ASP A 282 0.40 -5.08 -14.92
N LYS A 283 -0.78 -4.57 -14.55
CA LYS A 283 -1.62 -3.73 -15.42
C LYS A 283 -1.21 -2.27 -15.38
N ASN A 284 -0.85 -1.76 -14.20
CA ASN A 284 -0.39 -0.38 -14.01
C ASN A 284 0.78 -0.32 -13.01
N PRO A 285 2.03 -0.27 -13.52
CA PRO A 285 3.21 -0.24 -12.67
C PRO A 285 3.39 1.11 -11.94
N ASN A 286 2.63 2.16 -12.31
CA ASN A 286 2.72 3.49 -11.70
C ASN A 286 1.67 3.74 -10.61
N MET A 287 0.81 2.75 -10.32
CA MET A 287 -0.27 2.88 -9.35
C MET A 287 0.25 3.15 -7.94
N LEU A 288 -0.43 4.03 -7.20
CA LEU A 288 -0.11 4.40 -5.82
C LEU A 288 -1.25 4.05 -4.86
N PHE A 289 -0.95 3.48 -3.70
CA PHE A 289 -1.95 3.16 -2.67
C PHE A 289 -1.88 4.13 -1.50
N ILE A 290 -2.91 4.95 -1.33
CA ILE A 290 -2.96 6.03 -0.33
C ILE A 290 -4.23 5.90 0.53
N PRO A 291 -4.20 5.13 1.62
CA PRO A 291 -5.32 4.97 2.53
C PRO A 291 -5.63 6.23 3.35
N PRO A 292 -6.91 6.52 3.66
CA PRO A 292 -7.26 7.55 4.63
C PRO A 292 -6.99 7.07 6.06
N ILE A 293 -6.57 7.98 6.93
CA ILE A 293 -6.48 7.75 8.37
C ILE A 293 -7.61 8.52 9.05
N ALA A 294 -8.52 7.80 9.70
CA ALA A 294 -9.61 8.40 10.45
C ALA A 294 -9.05 9.10 11.71
N THR A 295 -9.16 10.44 11.75
CA THR A 295 -8.68 11.25 12.88
C THR A 295 -9.79 12.02 13.58
N PHE A 296 -11.00 11.95 13.06
CA PHE A 296 -12.17 12.57 13.66
C PHE A 296 -13.39 11.69 13.40
N GLY A 297 -14.31 11.73 14.35
CA GLY A 297 -15.64 11.22 14.19
C GLY A 297 -15.77 9.71 14.15
N TYR A 298 -16.10 9.16 15.31
CA TYR A 298 -16.38 7.74 15.49
C TYR A 298 -17.85 7.52 15.88
N GLN A 299 -18.45 6.43 15.42
CA GLN A 299 -19.77 6.02 15.90
C GLN A 299 -19.66 5.50 17.35
N ASP A 300 -20.78 5.50 18.09
CA ASP A 300 -20.81 5.16 19.52
C ASP A 300 -20.47 3.69 19.82
N ASP A 301 -20.41 2.84 18.79
CA ASP A 301 -20.00 1.44 18.85
C ASP A 301 -18.55 1.17 18.36
N GLU A 302 -17.86 2.16 17.77
CA GLU A 302 -16.52 1.99 17.22
C GLU A 302 -15.40 2.09 18.27
N LEU A 303 -15.63 2.82 19.37
CA LEU A 303 -14.65 3.04 20.44
C LEU A 303 -15.33 3.04 21.82
N PRO A 304 -14.69 2.50 22.88
CA PRO A 304 -15.31 2.43 24.22
C PRO A 304 -15.59 3.82 24.81
N PRO A 305 -16.74 4.05 25.47
CA PRO A 305 -17.07 5.35 26.11
C PRO A 305 -16.12 5.78 27.23
N ASP A 306 -15.44 4.81 27.85
CA ASP A 306 -14.56 5.00 28.99
C ASP A 306 -13.11 5.32 28.59
N ILE A 307 -12.77 5.32 27.30
CA ILE A 307 -11.44 5.78 26.87
C ILE A 307 -11.26 7.28 27.18
N ASP A 308 -10.04 7.64 27.56
CA ASP A 308 -9.69 9.01 27.94
C ASP A 308 -9.40 9.91 26.73
N PHE A 309 -9.58 9.40 25.50
CA PHE A 309 -9.32 10.14 24.25
C PHE A 309 -10.52 10.96 23.80
N TRP A 310 -11.70 10.79 24.39
CA TRP A 310 -12.86 11.58 23.98
C TRP A 310 -12.73 13.04 24.36
N LEU A 311 -13.10 13.92 23.43
CA LEU A 311 -13.35 15.31 23.74
C LEU A 311 -14.53 15.38 24.69
N ARG A 312 -14.35 16.07 25.82
CA ARG A 312 -15.38 16.24 26.84
C ARG A 312 -15.74 17.70 27.02
N ASP A 313 -17.02 17.97 27.24
CA ASP A 313 -17.51 19.30 27.58
C ASP A 313 -17.21 19.67 29.04
N ALA A 314 -17.65 20.87 29.45
CA ALA A 314 -17.45 21.37 30.81
C ALA A 314 -18.11 20.51 31.91
N ASP A 315 -19.13 19.71 31.55
CA ASP A 315 -19.85 18.81 32.45
C ASP A 315 -19.27 17.37 32.40
N GLY A 316 -18.18 17.16 31.64
CA GLY A 316 -17.49 15.88 31.50
C GLY A 316 -18.17 14.90 30.54
N GLN A 317 -19.19 15.32 29.80
CA GLN A 317 -19.89 14.50 28.80
C GLN A 317 -19.08 14.46 27.50
N ILE A 318 -19.17 13.35 26.77
CA ILE A 318 -18.55 13.21 25.45
C ILE A 318 -19.20 14.20 24.48
N VAL A 319 -18.39 14.94 23.74
CA VAL A 319 -18.86 15.85 22.70
C VAL A 319 -19.30 15.04 21.47
N ILE A 320 -20.52 15.30 21.01
CA ILE A 320 -21.15 14.65 19.85
C ILE A 320 -21.35 15.69 18.74
N ASP A 321 -21.02 15.34 17.50
CA ASP A 321 -21.39 16.10 16.30
C ASP A 321 -22.83 15.74 15.88
N ASP A 322 -23.80 16.53 16.35
CA ASP A 322 -25.24 16.33 16.13
C ASP A 322 -25.75 16.88 14.77
N HIS A 323 -24.86 17.45 13.95
CA HIS A 323 -25.22 18.02 12.65
C HIS A 323 -25.25 16.97 11.53
N ARG A 324 -24.81 15.75 11.83
CA ARG A 324 -24.91 14.60 10.92
C ARG A 324 -26.08 13.72 11.35
N PRO A 325 -26.68 12.93 10.44
CA PRO A 325 -27.82 12.07 10.77
C PRO A 325 -27.48 10.91 11.73
N TRP A 326 -26.26 10.84 12.24
CA TRP A 326 -25.73 9.84 13.15
C TRP A 326 -24.98 10.58 14.27
N ASP A 327 -25.14 10.13 15.52
CA ASP A 327 -24.41 10.69 16.66
C ASP A 327 -22.93 10.28 16.56
N ILE A 328 -22.07 11.22 16.18
CA ILE A 328 -20.63 10.95 16.02
C ILE A 328 -19.86 11.51 17.21
N TRP A 329 -19.15 10.65 17.94
CA TRP A 329 -18.30 11.02 19.07
C TRP A 329 -16.97 11.58 18.61
N MET A 330 -16.53 12.67 19.26
CA MET A 330 -15.37 13.44 18.85
C MET A 330 -14.15 13.09 19.69
N PRO A 331 -13.06 12.59 19.11
CA PRO A 331 -11.80 12.41 19.83
C PRO A 331 -11.14 13.78 20.08
N ASP A 332 -10.46 13.90 21.21
CA ASP A 332 -9.64 15.05 21.58
C ASP A 332 -8.26 14.95 20.92
N ILE A 333 -8.06 15.71 19.85
CA ILE A 333 -6.79 15.80 19.13
C ILE A 333 -5.65 16.35 20.01
N LEU A 334 -5.95 17.04 21.12
CA LEU A 334 -4.93 17.50 22.06
C LEU A 334 -4.45 16.40 23.01
N ASN A 335 -5.18 15.28 23.10
CA ASN A 335 -4.79 14.17 23.97
C ASN A 335 -3.52 13.50 23.41
N PRO A 336 -2.39 13.49 24.16
CA PRO A 336 -1.13 12.93 23.66
C PRO A 336 -1.20 11.44 23.32
N LYS A 337 -2.06 10.67 23.98
CA LYS A 337 -2.24 9.24 23.69
C LYS A 337 -3.01 9.04 22.38
N PHE A 338 -3.99 9.89 22.08
CA PHE A 338 -4.67 9.86 20.78
C PHE A 338 -3.75 10.29 19.65
N GLN A 339 -2.94 11.34 19.87
CA GLN A 339 -1.88 11.73 18.94
C GLN A 339 -0.93 10.56 18.66
N GLN A 340 -0.47 9.87 19.70
CA GLN A 340 0.41 8.71 19.57
C GLN A 340 -0.26 7.55 18.81
N LEU A 341 -1.54 7.26 19.09
CA LEU A 341 -2.30 6.25 18.36
C LEU A 341 -2.34 6.53 16.85
N ILE A 342 -2.61 7.78 16.45
CA ILE A 342 -2.60 8.16 15.02
C ILE A 342 -1.22 7.90 14.42
N ILE A 343 -0.16 8.28 15.12
CA ILE A 343 1.20 8.09 14.60
C ILE A 343 1.52 6.60 14.47
N ASP A 344 1.22 5.80 15.48
CA ASP A 344 1.53 4.36 15.48
C ASP A 344 0.75 3.62 14.38
N ARG A 345 -0.51 4.01 14.11
CA ARG A 345 -1.27 3.49 12.97
C ARG A 345 -0.63 3.85 11.63
N VAL A 346 -0.17 5.08 11.44
CA VAL A 346 0.50 5.49 10.19
C VAL A 346 1.84 4.79 10.03
N VAL A 347 2.59 4.61 11.12
CA VAL A 347 3.85 3.85 11.13
C VAL A 347 3.60 2.40 10.76
N ALA A 348 2.50 1.79 11.22
CA ALA A 348 2.10 0.45 10.79
C ALA A 348 1.63 0.40 9.32
N VAL A 349 0.95 1.43 8.82
CA VAL A 349 0.62 1.50 7.38
C VAL A 349 1.90 1.60 6.54
N ALA A 350 2.84 2.46 6.94
CA ALA A 350 4.12 2.63 6.24
C ALA A 350 5.00 1.38 6.35
N GLY A 351 5.01 0.73 7.52
CA GLY A 351 5.82 -0.43 7.83
C GLY A 351 5.34 -1.72 7.17
N CYS A 352 4.12 -1.78 6.63
CA CYS A 352 3.66 -2.98 5.92
C CYS A 352 4.23 -3.06 4.49
N GLY A 353 4.82 -1.98 3.97
CA GLY A 353 5.47 -1.95 2.65
C GLY A 353 4.52 -1.94 1.45
N PHE A 354 3.26 -2.27 1.63
CA PHE A 354 2.23 -2.25 0.59
C PHE A 354 1.78 -0.83 0.22
N PHE A 355 1.71 0.06 1.21
CA PHE A 355 1.16 1.41 1.04
C PHE A 355 2.21 2.45 0.67
N ASP A 356 1.80 3.40 -0.19
CA ASP A 356 2.64 4.49 -0.65
C ASP A 356 2.54 5.75 0.19
N GLY A 357 1.48 5.86 0.98
CA GLY A 357 1.25 7.00 1.83
C GLY A 357 0.00 6.90 2.68
N VAL A 358 -0.43 8.05 3.19
CA VAL A 358 -1.70 8.23 3.88
C VAL A 358 -2.35 9.56 3.48
N LEU A 359 -3.68 9.62 3.59
CA LEU A 359 -4.45 10.85 3.53
C LEU A 359 -5.04 11.18 4.90
N PHE A 360 -4.80 12.39 5.38
CA PHE A 360 -5.49 12.96 6.52
C PHE A 360 -6.61 13.89 6.07
N ASP A 361 -7.86 13.54 6.38
CA ASP A 361 -9.01 14.35 5.98
C ASP A 361 -9.26 15.52 6.94
N ALA A 362 -9.64 16.69 6.41
CA ALA A 362 -9.95 17.91 7.17
C ALA A 362 -8.82 18.48 8.06
N TRP A 363 -7.55 18.40 7.63
CA TRP A 363 -6.39 18.95 8.36
C TRP A 363 -6.01 20.34 7.85
N TYR A 364 -6.37 21.38 8.62
CA TYR A 364 -6.12 22.78 8.27
C TYR A 364 -5.11 23.44 9.22
N ASP A 365 -4.26 24.32 8.69
CA ASP A 365 -3.23 25.06 9.45
C ASP A 365 -3.57 26.54 9.70
N THR A 366 -4.84 26.91 9.48
CA THR A 366 -5.30 28.31 9.56
C THR A 366 -6.59 28.50 10.33
N HIS A 367 -7.37 27.44 10.51
CA HIS A 367 -8.68 27.46 11.17
C HIS A 367 -9.09 26.04 11.57
N LEU A 368 -10.12 25.93 12.40
CA LEU A 368 -10.75 24.66 12.69
C LEU A 368 -11.85 24.41 11.66
N PHE A 369 -11.84 23.23 11.05
CA PHE A 369 -13.00 22.75 10.29
C PHE A 369 -14.24 22.73 11.18
N PHE A 370 -14.05 22.23 12.41
CA PHE A 370 -15.07 22.15 13.44
C PHE A 370 -14.95 23.28 14.47
N GLN A 371 -14.90 24.55 14.03
CA GLN A 371 -15.05 25.69 14.97
C GLN A 371 -16.29 25.60 15.88
N ARG A 372 -17.24 24.71 15.56
CA ARG A 372 -18.54 24.55 16.20
C ARG A 372 -18.58 23.50 17.32
N LEU A 373 -17.61 22.59 17.38
CA LEU A 373 -17.58 21.58 18.44
C LEU A 373 -16.94 22.24 19.65
N HIS A 374 -17.74 22.41 20.72
CA HIS A 374 -17.50 23.14 21.96
C HIS A 374 -16.21 22.78 22.71
N ASN A 375 -15.06 23.00 22.08
CA ASN A 375 -13.75 22.75 22.62
C ASN A 375 -13.22 24.06 23.23
N THR A 376 -12.67 23.98 24.43
CA THR A 376 -11.87 25.05 25.01
C THR A 376 -10.56 25.28 24.25
N ALA A 377 -10.19 24.35 23.36
CA ALA A 377 -9.01 24.46 22.51
C ALA A 377 -9.09 25.63 21.53
N THR A 378 -8.00 26.39 21.48
CA THR A 378 -7.75 27.40 20.47
C THR A 378 -7.38 26.77 19.13
N VAL A 379 -7.57 27.52 18.04
CA VAL A 379 -7.10 27.14 16.69
C VAL A 379 -5.62 26.77 16.72
N GLU A 380 -4.82 27.51 17.50
CA GLU A 380 -3.37 27.32 17.58
C GLU A 380 -3.00 25.99 18.24
N GLU A 381 -3.65 25.62 19.33
CA GLU A 381 -3.39 24.34 20.02
C GLU A 381 -3.66 23.14 19.10
N VAL A 382 -4.74 23.18 18.32
CA VAL A 382 -5.05 22.11 17.36
C VAL A 382 -4.03 22.06 16.22
N ILE A 383 -3.57 23.21 15.71
CA ILE A 383 -2.54 23.24 14.68
C ILE A 383 -1.22 22.66 15.20
N GLU A 384 -0.84 23.00 16.44
CA GLU A 384 0.37 22.44 17.07
C GLU A 384 0.23 20.93 17.33
N ALA A 385 -0.97 20.44 17.66
CA ALA A 385 -1.24 19.00 17.74
C ALA A 385 -1.08 18.30 16.38
N HIS A 386 -1.62 18.88 15.30
CA HIS A 386 -1.40 18.37 13.94
C HIS A 386 0.09 18.36 13.57
N ILE A 387 0.84 19.44 13.86
CA ILE A 387 2.28 19.50 13.60
C ILE A 387 3.03 18.42 14.39
N THR A 388 2.66 18.21 15.66
CA THR A 388 3.23 17.17 16.52
C THR A 388 3.05 15.79 15.91
N ILE A 389 1.84 15.48 15.41
CA ILE A 389 1.56 14.22 14.73
C ILE A 389 2.36 14.10 13.42
N LEU A 390 2.29 15.11 12.54
CA LEU A 390 2.97 15.08 11.24
C LEU A 390 4.48 14.91 11.39
N LYS A 391 5.10 15.62 12.34
CA LYS A 391 6.51 15.49 12.67
C LYS A 391 6.81 14.10 13.22
N GLY A 392 6.01 13.63 14.17
CA GLY A 392 6.17 12.31 14.77
C GLY A 392 6.09 11.18 13.74
N ILE A 393 5.20 11.29 12.74
CA ILE A 393 5.13 10.36 11.61
C ILE A 393 6.39 10.47 10.77
N ARG A 394 6.75 11.69 10.34
CA ARG A 394 7.84 11.89 9.38
C ARG A 394 9.20 11.40 9.90
N GLU A 395 9.43 11.48 11.21
CA GLU A 395 10.63 10.94 11.86
C GLU A 395 10.72 9.40 11.86
N ARG A 396 9.63 8.70 11.53
CA ARG A 396 9.51 7.23 11.64
C ARG A 396 9.13 6.50 10.35
N VAL A 397 8.89 7.23 9.26
CA VAL A 397 8.55 6.65 7.93
C VAL A 397 9.64 6.95 6.91
N ARG A 398 9.67 6.18 5.82
CA ARG A 398 10.59 6.41 4.69
C ARG A 398 10.40 7.82 4.10
N ASP A 399 11.49 8.40 3.59
CA ASP A 399 11.48 9.78 3.06
C ASP A 399 10.50 9.96 1.88
N ASP A 400 10.31 8.92 1.08
CA ASP A 400 9.41 8.89 -0.07
C ASP A 400 7.99 8.42 0.26
N PHE A 401 7.66 8.19 1.55
CA PHE A 401 6.28 7.92 1.99
C PHE A 401 5.44 9.18 1.87
N LEU A 402 4.31 9.09 1.17
CA LEU A 402 3.45 10.23 0.91
C LEU A 402 2.59 10.55 2.13
N ILE A 403 2.64 11.79 2.59
CA ILE A 403 1.64 12.31 3.54
C ILE A 403 0.83 13.37 2.81
N LEU A 404 -0.43 13.04 2.53
CA LEU A 404 -1.40 13.95 1.94
C LEU A 404 -2.33 14.48 3.04
N VAL A 405 -2.78 15.71 2.89
CA VAL A 405 -3.75 16.34 3.77
C VAL A 405 -4.89 16.93 2.93
N ASN A 406 -6.14 16.66 3.31
CA ASN A 406 -7.30 17.36 2.75
C ASN A 406 -7.46 18.70 3.45
N ARG A 407 -7.45 19.75 2.65
CA ARG A 407 -7.49 21.15 3.08
C ARG A 407 -8.26 22.01 2.10
N ASN A 408 -9.12 21.36 1.32
CA ASN A 408 -9.85 21.99 0.24
C ASN A 408 -8.88 22.75 -0.68
N ARG A 409 -9.31 23.88 -1.20
CA ARG A 409 -8.55 24.78 -2.09
C ARG A 409 -7.47 25.66 -1.43
N ARG A 410 -6.99 25.38 -0.21
CA ARG A 410 -6.14 26.31 0.56
C ARG A 410 -4.67 25.89 0.68
N LYS A 411 -3.78 26.89 0.79
CA LYS A 411 -2.35 26.74 1.12
C LYS A 411 -2.18 26.30 2.58
N SER A 412 -1.08 25.60 2.89
CA SER A 412 -0.73 25.24 4.28
C SER A 412 0.76 25.40 4.54
N PRO A 413 1.22 26.65 4.69
CA PRO A 413 2.62 26.95 4.94
C PRO A 413 3.17 26.30 6.20
N ARG A 414 2.36 26.06 7.24
CA ARG A 414 2.86 25.49 8.51
C ARG A 414 3.10 23.98 8.42
N PHE A 415 2.39 23.29 7.51
CA PHE A 415 2.54 21.85 7.31
C PHE A 415 3.57 21.50 6.22
N ALA A 416 4.04 22.49 5.45
CA ALA A 416 4.83 22.32 4.23
C ALA A 416 6.05 21.39 4.40
N GLU A 417 6.72 21.49 5.55
CA GLU A 417 7.92 20.71 5.87
C GLU A 417 7.64 19.20 6.03
N TRP A 418 6.39 18.81 6.32
CA TRP A 418 6.04 17.46 6.74
C TRP A 418 5.20 16.68 5.73
N ILE A 419 4.62 17.35 4.74
CA ILE A 419 3.65 16.76 3.81
C ILE A 419 4.16 16.79 2.37
N ASN A 420 3.69 15.83 1.59
CA ASN A 420 4.02 15.66 0.17
C ASN A 420 2.97 16.28 -0.74
N GLY A 421 1.80 16.62 -0.19
CA GLY A 421 0.67 16.89 -1.05
C GLY A 421 -0.59 17.37 -0.39
N SER A 422 -1.54 17.76 -1.23
CA SER A 422 -2.84 18.25 -0.83
C SER A 422 -3.93 17.52 -1.59
N PHE A 423 -4.91 16.98 -0.87
CA PHE A 423 -6.21 16.69 -1.45
C PHE A 423 -7.05 17.97 -1.39
N MET A 424 -7.55 18.42 -2.53
CA MET A 424 -8.20 19.72 -2.67
C MET A 424 -9.64 19.51 -3.09
N GLU A 425 -10.53 19.33 -2.10
CA GLU A 425 -11.95 19.51 -2.35
C GLU A 425 -12.24 20.96 -2.72
N THR A 426 -12.59 21.15 -3.98
CA THR A 426 -12.66 22.49 -4.55
C THR A 426 -13.85 23.30 -4.01
N HIS A 427 -14.95 22.61 -3.65
CA HIS A 427 -16.24 23.16 -3.20
C HIS A 427 -16.70 24.35 -4.04
N ARG A 428 -17.67 24.10 -4.93
CA ARG A 428 -18.26 25.15 -5.75
C ARG A 428 -18.89 26.23 -4.87
N ASP A 429 -18.82 27.49 -5.28
CA ASP A 429 -19.33 28.64 -4.52
C ASP A 429 -20.57 29.28 -5.14
N LEU A 430 -20.95 28.84 -6.34
CA LEU A 430 -22.19 29.22 -7.01
C LEU A 430 -23.06 27.99 -7.25
N GLN A 431 -24.37 28.20 -7.35
CA GLN A 431 -25.31 27.12 -7.70
C GLN A 431 -25.01 26.51 -9.06
N ASN A 432 -24.53 27.33 -10.00
CA ASN A 432 -24.17 26.96 -11.37
C ASN A 432 -22.67 26.67 -11.56
N GLY A 433 -21.90 26.52 -10.47
CA GLY A 433 -20.51 26.09 -10.52
C GLY A 433 -19.56 27.02 -9.77
N TYR A 434 -18.47 27.42 -10.43
CA TYR A 434 -17.37 28.13 -9.80
C TYR A 434 -17.31 29.60 -10.21
N SER A 435 -17.07 30.49 -9.25
CA SER A 435 -16.70 31.87 -9.54
C SER A 435 -15.25 32.00 -10.01
N TYR A 436 -14.93 33.15 -10.59
CA TYR A 436 -13.56 33.52 -10.94
C TYR A 436 -12.64 33.48 -9.71
N GLU A 437 -13.09 34.06 -8.60
CA GLU A 437 -12.34 34.12 -7.34
C GLU A 437 -12.05 32.71 -6.80
N ARG A 438 -13.02 31.81 -6.93
CA ARG A 438 -12.88 30.42 -6.49
C ARG A 438 -11.82 29.67 -7.28
N LEU A 439 -11.85 29.79 -8.60
CA LEU A 439 -10.86 29.15 -9.46
C LEU A 439 -9.46 29.73 -9.24
N LYS A 440 -9.36 31.05 -9.04
CA LYS A 440 -8.09 31.72 -8.74
C LYS A 440 -7.50 31.24 -7.40
N GLU A 441 -8.32 31.07 -6.37
CA GLU A 441 -7.87 30.54 -5.08
C GLU A 441 -7.27 29.12 -5.23
N MET A 442 -7.93 28.27 -6.03
CA MET A 442 -7.46 26.92 -6.32
C MET A 442 -6.13 26.91 -7.07
N GLU A 443 -6.00 27.75 -8.11
CA GLU A 443 -4.75 27.91 -8.86
C GLU A 443 -3.60 28.31 -7.96
N GLU A 444 -3.79 29.37 -7.16
CA GLU A 444 -2.74 29.89 -6.30
C GLU A 444 -2.31 28.86 -5.24
N ALA A 445 -3.26 28.08 -4.72
CA ALA A 445 -2.94 27.01 -3.78
C ALA A 445 -2.19 25.86 -4.46
N LEU A 446 -2.58 25.48 -5.68
CA LEU A 446 -1.94 24.41 -6.44
C LEU A 446 -0.49 24.76 -6.81
N LEU A 447 -0.27 25.96 -7.38
CA LEU A 447 1.08 26.45 -7.68
C LEU A 447 1.94 26.60 -6.43
N TRP A 448 1.35 27.03 -5.31
CA TRP A 448 2.05 27.09 -4.04
C TRP A 448 2.46 25.70 -3.58
N ASN A 449 1.55 24.71 -3.66
CA ASN A 449 1.86 23.35 -3.27
C ASN A 449 3.02 22.78 -4.11
N GLU A 450 2.97 22.98 -5.43
CA GLU A 450 4.01 22.62 -6.41
C GLU A 450 5.35 23.32 -6.23
N LYS A 451 5.43 24.32 -5.35
CA LYS A 451 6.67 25.03 -5.05
C LYS A 451 7.22 24.68 -3.67
N TYR A 452 6.36 24.45 -2.70
CA TYR A 452 6.75 24.48 -1.28
C TYR A 452 6.58 23.15 -0.54
N LEU A 453 5.82 22.18 -1.06
CA LEU A 453 5.67 20.87 -0.38
C LEU A 453 6.86 19.95 -0.63
N ARG A 454 7.01 18.87 0.14
CA ARG A 454 8.11 17.90 -0.04
C ARG A 454 7.98 17.12 -1.35
N GLU A 455 9.12 16.66 -1.87
CA GLU A 455 9.18 15.60 -2.88
C GLU A 455 9.22 14.21 -2.21
N PRO A 456 8.72 13.14 -2.85
CA PRO A 456 7.93 13.18 -4.08
C PRO A 456 6.59 13.87 -3.87
N ARG A 457 6.17 14.72 -4.82
CA ARG A 457 4.99 15.59 -4.65
C ARG A 457 3.77 15.12 -5.45
N ILE A 458 2.62 15.09 -4.78
CA ILE A 458 1.32 14.81 -5.40
C ILE A 458 0.27 15.79 -4.88
N ASN A 459 -0.45 16.44 -5.77
CA ASN A 459 -1.65 17.20 -5.42
C ASN A 459 -2.86 16.53 -6.04
N VAL A 460 -4.04 16.62 -5.43
CA VAL A 460 -5.27 16.05 -5.97
C VAL A 460 -6.29 17.16 -6.03
N LEU A 461 -6.81 17.44 -7.22
CA LEU A 461 -7.83 18.46 -7.42
C LEU A 461 -9.21 17.82 -7.60
N ALA A 462 -10.01 17.81 -6.54
CA ALA A 462 -11.34 17.22 -6.52
C ALA A 462 -12.44 18.25 -6.87
N GLY A 463 -12.79 18.29 -8.14
CA GLY A 463 -13.89 19.04 -8.75
C GLY A 463 -15.27 18.54 -8.35
N GLN A 464 -16.21 19.47 -8.29
CA GLN A 464 -17.60 19.27 -7.93
C GLN A 464 -18.48 19.80 -9.06
N GLY A 465 -19.19 18.90 -9.73
CA GLY A 465 -20.21 19.27 -10.71
C GLY A 465 -21.44 19.90 -10.03
N ILE A 466 -22.38 20.41 -10.82
CA ILE A 466 -23.63 21.04 -10.36
C ILE A 466 -24.77 20.02 -10.27
N GLU A 467 -25.93 20.45 -9.78
CA GLU A 467 -27.16 19.63 -9.71
C GLU A 467 -27.79 19.43 -11.11
N GLN A 468 -27.06 18.74 -11.96
CA GLN A 468 -27.44 18.27 -13.29
C GLN A 468 -26.80 16.88 -13.52
N PRO A 469 -27.26 16.12 -14.53
CA PRO A 469 -26.58 14.89 -14.94
C PRO A 469 -25.09 15.10 -15.22
N ILE A 470 -24.25 14.11 -14.93
CA ILE A 470 -22.79 14.20 -15.10
C ILE A 470 -22.36 14.49 -16.54
N ASP A 471 -23.14 14.03 -17.52
CA ASP A 471 -22.96 14.23 -18.96
C ASP A 471 -23.61 15.52 -19.49
N SER A 472 -24.16 16.36 -18.61
CA SER A 472 -24.73 17.64 -19.03
C SER A 472 -23.64 18.57 -19.59
N PRO A 473 -23.95 19.45 -20.57
CA PRO A 473 -22.98 20.37 -21.12
C PRO A 473 -22.26 21.25 -20.07
N ASP A 474 -22.97 21.63 -19.00
CA ASP A 474 -22.39 22.40 -17.90
C ASP A 474 -21.43 21.57 -17.04
N ASN A 475 -21.79 20.32 -16.72
CA ASN A 475 -20.90 19.45 -15.96
C ASN A 475 -19.68 19.05 -16.78
N LEU A 476 -19.84 18.72 -18.07
CA LEU A 476 -18.73 18.49 -19.00
C LEU A 476 -17.82 19.72 -19.12
N ARG A 477 -18.37 20.94 -19.09
CA ARG A 477 -17.56 22.17 -19.03
C ARG A 477 -16.76 22.25 -17.75
N TRP A 478 -17.39 22.12 -16.58
CA TRP A 478 -16.68 22.20 -15.29
C TRP A 478 -15.64 21.11 -15.14
N MET A 479 -15.94 19.94 -15.68
CA MET A 479 -15.03 18.83 -15.78
C MET A 479 -13.76 19.20 -16.57
N ARG A 480 -13.91 19.78 -17.78
CA ARG A 480 -12.76 20.30 -18.55
C ARG A 480 -12.01 21.39 -17.80
N VAL A 481 -12.71 22.32 -17.14
CA VAL A 481 -12.09 23.40 -16.34
C VAL A 481 -11.15 22.83 -15.28
N ILE A 482 -11.66 21.89 -14.47
CA ILE A 482 -10.90 21.33 -13.34
C ILE A 482 -9.71 20.51 -13.85
N THR A 483 -9.90 19.78 -14.95
CA THR A 483 -8.87 18.95 -15.58
C THR A 483 -7.75 19.80 -16.16
N THR A 484 -8.10 20.77 -16.99
CA THR A 484 -7.11 21.65 -17.63
C THR A 484 -6.42 22.56 -16.63
N LEU A 485 -7.14 23.06 -15.61
CA LEU A 485 -6.52 23.75 -14.47
C LEU A 485 -5.48 22.86 -13.79
N SER A 486 -5.79 21.59 -13.53
CA SER A 486 -4.83 20.65 -12.94
C SER A 486 -3.62 20.43 -13.84
N LEU A 487 -3.85 20.10 -15.12
CA LEU A 487 -2.81 19.82 -16.11
C LEU A 487 -1.84 20.99 -16.30
N THR A 488 -2.35 22.22 -16.36
CA THR A 488 -1.51 23.39 -16.57
C THR A 488 -0.75 23.82 -15.31
N HIS A 489 -1.20 23.44 -14.11
CA HIS A 489 -0.63 23.95 -12.85
C HIS A 489 0.06 22.90 -11.98
N SER A 490 -0.13 21.61 -12.25
CA SER A 490 0.33 20.52 -11.39
C SER A 490 0.72 19.29 -12.19
N ASN A 491 1.51 18.42 -11.58
CA ASN A 491 1.66 17.04 -12.07
C ASN A 491 0.69 16.08 -11.36
N GLY A 492 -0.11 16.56 -10.42
CA GLY A 492 -0.95 15.77 -9.52
C GLY A 492 -2.11 15.05 -10.21
N TYR A 493 -3.14 14.71 -9.46
CA TYR A 493 -4.33 14.03 -9.93
C TYR A 493 -5.51 15.01 -10.01
N SER A 494 -6.50 14.69 -10.84
CA SER A 494 -7.77 15.42 -10.86
C SER A 494 -8.91 14.44 -10.61
N VAL A 495 -10.00 14.89 -9.99
CA VAL A 495 -11.17 14.05 -9.74
C VAL A 495 -12.37 14.93 -9.98
N PHE A 496 -13.44 14.39 -10.54
CA PHE A 496 -14.67 15.17 -10.74
C PHE A 496 -15.90 14.36 -10.33
N GLY A 497 -16.75 14.93 -9.48
CA GLY A 497 -17.97 14.27 -9.02
C GLY A 497 -19.18 15.19 -8.90
N THR A 498 -20.37 14.70 -9.28
CA THR A 498 -21.65 15.44 -9.19
C THR A 498 -22.46 15.04 -7.97
N PRO A 499 -23.29 15.94 -7.39
CA PRO A 499 -24.22 15.61 -6.29
C PRO A 499 -25.23 14.50 -6.59
N ASP A 500 -25.45 14.21 -7.88
CA ASP A 500 -26.31 13.11 -8.31
C ASP A 500 -25.71 11.75 -7.89
N PRO A 501 -26.46 10.89 -7.15
CA PRO A 501 -26.04 9.53 -6.79
C PRO A 501 -25.85 8.58 -8.00
N GLY A 502 -26.02 9.07 -9.23
CA GLY A 502 -26.00 8.31 -10.48
C GLY A 502 -24.65 7.98 -11.14
N GLY A 503 -23.50 8.49 -10.67
CA GLY A 503 -22.19 7.91 -11.03
C GLY A 503 -21.10 8.89 -11.47
N VAL A 504 -19.87 8.51 -11.17
CA VAL A 504 -18.65 9.01 -11.83
C VAL A 504 -18.60 8.35 -13.20
N MET A 505 -18.55 9.13 -14.29
CA MET A 505 -18.43 8.61 -15.65
C MET A 505 -17.12 9.05 -16.28
N TRP A 506 -16.49 8.09 -16.95
CA TRP A 506 -15.34 8.30 -17.83
C TRP A 506 -15.81 8.96 -19.14
N HIS A 507 -15.03 9.89 -19.68
CA HIS A 507 -15.35 10.60 -20.92
C HIS A 507 -14.10 10.63 -21.79
N ASP A 508 -14.24 10.41 -23.11
CA ASP A 508 -13.13 10.27 -24.06
C ASP A 508 -12.12 11.43 -23.97
N PHE A 509 -12.62 12.62 -23.64
CA PHE A 509 -11.77 13.77 -23.39
C PHE A 509 -10.63 13.49 -22.43
N TYR A 510 -10.87 12.70 -21.38
CA TYR A 510 -9.88 12.38 -20.37
C TYR A 510 -8.86 11.31 -20.76
N ASP A 511 -9.20 10.46 -21.72
CA ASP A 511 -8.29 9.46 -22.30
C ASP A 511 -7.35 10.07 -23.34
N ALA A 512 -7.46 11.37 -23.61
CA ALA A 512 -6.61 12.01 -24.59
C ALA A 512 -5.15 11.79 -24.24
N ASP A 513 -4.45 11.05 -25.10
CA ASP A 513 -3.04 10.75 -24.93
C ASP A 513 -2.20 12.00 -25.20
N LEU A 514 -2.13 12.89 -24.20
CA LEU A 514 -1.22 14.03 -24.21
C LEU A 514 0.24 13.60 -24.11
N GLY A 515 0.52 12.37 -23.69
CA GLY A 515 1.87 11.94 -23.37
C GLY A 515 2.44 12.66 -22.14
N HIS A 516 3.77 12.77 -22.02
CA HIS A 516 4.43 13.35 -20.83
C HIS A 516 4.47 14.88 -20.83
N PRO A 517 4.38 15.56 -19.67
CA PRO A 517 4.53 17.01 -19.60
C PRO A 517 5.96 17.45 -19.96
N ILE A 518 6.07 18.41 -20.88
CA ILE A 518 7.34 19.05 -21.28
C ILE A 518 7.38 20.51 -20.82
N GLY A 519 6.22 21.19 -20.85
CA GLY A 519 6.08 22.58 -20.47
C GLY A 519 6.12 22.80 -18.96
N GLU A 520 6.51 24.01 -18.56
CA GLU A 520 6.47 24.45 -17.17
C GLU A 520 5.04 24.59 -16.64
N LYS A 521 4.87 24.44 -15.33
CA LYS A 521 3.58 24.63 -14.64
C LYS A 521 3.27 26.11 -14.50
N GLY A 522 2.01 26.50 -14.67
CA GLY A 522 1.54 27.88 -14.48
C GLY A 522 2.00 28.86 -15.55
N THR A 523 2.48 28.37 -16.71
CA THR A 523 2.85 29.22 -17.83
C THR A 523 1.62 29.89 -18.43
N THR A 524 1.65 31.21 -18.55
CA THR A 524 0.61 31.97 -19.23
C THR A 524 0.87 31.98 -20.74
N TYR A 525 -0.19 31.90 -21.54
CA TYR A 525 -0.07 31.99 -22.99
C TYR A 525 0.22 33.45 -23.39
N ASP A 526 1.33 33.70 -24.10
CA ASP A 526 1.77 35.04 -24.54
C ASP A 526 1.77 36.11 -23.44
N ASN A 527 2.07 35.72 -22.19
CA ASN A 527 1.98 36.59 -21.01
C ASN A 527 0.60 37.24 -20.80
N ARG A 528 -0.46 36.64 -21.33
CA ARG A 528 -1.83 37.10 -21.13
C ARG A 528 -2.38 36.58 -19.80
N ASP A 529 -2.89 37.50 -18.98
CA ASP A 529 -3.46 37.14 -17.68
C ASP A 529 -4.69 36.23 -17.83
N GLY A 530 -4.77 35.22 -16.96
CA GLY A 530 -5.88 34.28 -16.87
C GLY A 530 -6.01 33.26 -18.00
N ILE A 531 -5.04 33.14 -18.90
CA ILE A 531 -4.97 32.04 -19.87
C ILE A 531 -3.65 31.29 -19.75
N PHE A 532 -3.75 30.00 -19.43
CA PHE A 532 -2.63 29.13 -19.13
C PHE A 532 -2.50 28.07 -20.20
N ILE A 533 -1.26 27.73 -20.54
CA ILE A 533 -0.95 26.69 -21.50
C ILE A 533 0.21 25.85 -20.96
N ARG A 534 0.13 24.55 -21.20
CA ARG A 534 1.24 23.65 -20.92
C ARG A 534 1.40 22.64 -22.04
N GLU A 535 2.63 22.49 -22.51
CA GLU A 535 3.00 21.51 -23.52
C GLU A 535 3.22 20.12 -22.92
N PHE A 536 2.78 19.12 -23.65
CA PHE A 536 3.02 17.70 -23.43
C PHE A 536 3.59 17.09 -24.72
N THR A 537 4.15 15.87 -24.67
CA THR A 537 4.81 15.24 -25.83
C THR A 537 3.88 15.18 -27.05
N ASN A 538 2.61 14.87 -26.84
CA ASN A 538 1.63 14.65 -27.90
C ASN A 538 0.60 15.79 -28.03
N GLY A 539 0.73 16.88 -27.27
CA GLY A 539 -0.30 17.92 -27.28
C GLY A 539 -0.08 19.09 -26.33
N TRP A 540 -1.15 19.87 -26.12
CA TRP A 540 -1.21 20.97 -25.17
C TRP A 540 -2.48 20.90 -24.33
N ALA A 541 -2.38 21.27 -23.07
CA ALA A 541 -3.54 21.61 -22.25
C ALA A 541 -3.64 23.13 -22.13
N VAL A 542 -4.86 23.67 -22.28
CA VAL A 542 -5.13 25.11 -22.17
C VAL A 542 -6.30 25.34 -21.22
N TYR A 543 -6.10 26.28 -20.30
CA TYR A 543 -7.09 26.66 -19.30
C TYR A 543 -7.33 28.19 -19.37
N ASN A 544 -8.59 28.61 -19.50
CA ASN A 544 -8.97 30.01 -19.60
C ASN A 544 -9.95 30.40 -18.48
N ARG A 545 -9.51 31.34 -17.65
CA ARG A 545 -10.32 32.06 -16.64
C ARG A 545 -10.18 33.57 -16.78
N SER A 546 -9.86 34.08 -17.96
CA SER A 546 -9.47 35.49 -18.17
C SER A 546 -10.63 36.49 -18.11
N GLY A 547 -11.86 36.06 -17.85
CA GLY A 547 -13.05 36.91 -17.85
C GLY A 547 -13.66 37.12 -19.25
N LYS A 548 -13.08 36.48 -20.28
CA LYS A 548 -13.51 36.60 -21.68
C LYS A 548 -13.04 35.42 -22.53
N VAL A 549 -13.69 35.28 -23.68
CA VAL A 549 -13.24 34.37 -24.74
C VAL A 549 -11.84 34.78 -25.21
N GLN A 550 -10.97 33.79 -25.39
CA GLN A 550 -9.61 33.99 -25.87
C GLN A 550 -9.38 33.22 -27.17
N GLU A 551 -8.63 33.81 -28.09
CA GLU A 551 -8.09 33.10 -29.25
C GLU A 551 -6.61 32.78 -29.00
N ILE A 552 -6.21 31.54 -29.26
CA ILE A 552 -4.82 31.08 -29.21
C ILE A 552 -4.39 30.60 -30.59
N SER A 553 -3.09 30.59 -30.85
CA SER A 553 -2.49 29.98 -32.03
C SER A 553 -1.41 28.99 -31.57
N LEU A 554 -1.55 27.73 -31.94
CA LEU A 554 -0.56 26.69 -31.66
C LEU A 554 0.40 26.54 -32.85
N PRO A 555 1.66 26.14 -32.62
CA PRO A 555 2.70 26.16 -33.65
C PRO A 555 2.49 25.11 -34.76
N ILE A 556 1.57 24.17 -34.56
CA ILE A 556 1.19 23.13 -35.53
C ILE A 556 -0.33 22.93 -35.49
N LYS A 557 -0.88 22.25 -36.50
CA LYS A 557 -2.29 21.84 -36.45
C LYS A 557 -2.49 20.93 -35.25
N THR A 558 -3.56 21.18 -34.53
CA THR A 558 -3.99 20.33 -33.45
C THR A 558 -5.49 20.11 -33.53
N THR A 559 -5.93 18.98 -33.00
CA THR A 559 -7.35 18.68 -32.84
C THR A 559 -7.73 18.91 -31.39
N GLY A 560 -8.67 19.84 -31.17
CA GLY A 560 -9.27 20.01 -29.85
C GLY A 560 -10.06 18.76 -29.47
N VAL A 561 -9.79 18.21 -28.31
CA VAL A 561 -10.34 16.92 -27.89
C VAL A 561 -11.85 17.01 -27.65
N ALA A 562 -12.33 18.04 -26.97
CA ALA A 562 -13.76 18.23 -26.73
C ALA A 562 -14.48 18.85 -27.94
N SER A 563 -13.83 19.80 -28.62
CA SER A 563 -14.41 20.50 -29.77
C SER A 563 -14.38 19.70 -31.09
N GLY A 564 -13.46 18.75 -31.23
CA GLY A 564 -13.19 18.02 -32.48
C GLY A 564 -12.61 18.90 -33.60
N ILE A 565 -12.28 20.16 -33.31
CA ILE A 565 -11.84 21.13 -34.33
C ILE A 565 -10.35 20.96 -34.57
N THR A 566 -9.99 20.70 -35.83
CA THR A 566 -8.59 20.69 -36.28
C THR A 566 -8.21 22.04 -36.87
N SER A 567 -7.28 22.74 -36.25
CA SER A 567 -6.86 24.10 -36.63
C SER A 567 -5.49 24.42 -36.03
N PHE A 568 -4.93 25.56 -36.42
CA PHE A 568 -3.85 26.22 -35.67
C PHE A 568 -4.41 27.21 -34.67
N LYS A 569 -5.54 27.83 -35.03
CA LYS A 569 -6.23 28.83 -34.22
C LYS A 569 -7.41 28.19 -33.51
N HIS A 570 -7.46 28.37 -32.20
CA HIS A 570 -8.52 27.84 -31.36
C HIS A 570 -9.12 28.94 -30.49
N THR A 571 -10.42 28.83 -30.29
CA THR A 571 -11.19 29.73 -29.44
C THR A 571 -11.48 29.02 -28.13
N ILE A 572 -11.03 29.58 -27.01
CA ILE A 572 -11.27 29.05 -25.67
C ILE A 572 -12.27 29.96 -24.97
N PRO A 573 -13.48 29.48 -24.64
CA PRO A 573 -14.43 30.24 -23.83
C PRO A 573 -13.85 30.65 -22.48
N ASP A 574 -14.44 31.67 -21.85
CA ASP A 574 -14.10 31.98 -20.46
C ASP A 574 -14.62 30.90 -19.51
N LEU A 575 -13.94 30.72 -18.38
CA LEU A 575 -14.23 29.69 -17.38
C LEU A 575 -14.36 28.31 -18.03
N ASP A 576 -13.41 27.99 -18.90
CA ASP A 576 -13.34 26.74 -19.66
C ASP A 576 -11.89 26.32 -19.90
N GLY A 577 -11.70 25.15 -20.50
CA GLY A 577 -10.42 24.69 -21.01
C GLY A 577 -10.60 23.65 -22.10
N GLU A 578 -9.49 23.30 -22.74
CA GLU A 578 -9.44 22.31 -23.81
C GLU A 578 -8.07 21.63 -23.82
N MET A 579 -8.03 20.41 -24.35
CA MET A 579 -6.79 19.70 -24.67
C MET A 579 -6.68 19.60 -26.19
N PHE A 580 -5.46 19.71 -26.69
CA PHE A 580 -5.15 19.78 -28.10
C PHE A 580 -4.14 18.71 -28.45
N LEU A 581 -4.57 17.69 -29.20
CA LEU A 581 -3.66 16.65 -29.68
C LEU A 581 -2.96 17.13 -30.94
N LYS A 582 -1.64 16.94 -31.00
CA LYS A 582 -0.84 17.16 -32.19
C LYS A 582 -1.44 16.30 -33.31
N THR A 583 -1.86 16.91 -34.40
CA THR A 583 -2.13 16.13 -35.61
C THR A 583 -0.80 15.74 -36.21
N GLU A 584 -0.71 14.57 -36.85
CA GLU A 584 0.42 14.28 -37.72
C GLU A 584 0.57 15.42 -38.73
N VAL A 585 1.61 16.23 -38.54
CA VAL A 585 2.01 17.19 -39.55
C VAL A 585 2.71 16.36 -40.61
N THR A 586 2.05 16.15 -41.75
CA THR A 586 2.65 15.40 -42.86
C THR A 586 3.81 16.20 -43.43
N ALA A 587 5.00 15.99 -42.89
CA ALA A 587 6.25 16.57 -43.41
C ALA A 587 6.58 16.05 -44.81
N ASP A 588 5.93 14.96 -45.23
CA ASP A 588 5.83 14.53 -46.62
C ASP A 588 4.84 15.45 -47.35
N VAL A 589 5.35 16.58 -47.85
CA VAL A 589 4.55 17.57 -48.59
C VAL A 589 4.26 17.13 -50.01
N ASN A 590 4.96 16.09 -50.49
CA ASN A 590 4.86 15.61 -51.85
C ASN A 590 3.96 14.35 -51.97
N GLY A 591 3.65 13.70 -50.85
CA GLY A 591 2.76 12.55 -50.74
C GLY A 591 3.36 11.23 -51.20
N ASP A 592 4.69 11.09 -51.25
CA ASP A 592 5.39 9.86 -51.66
C ASP A 592 5.60 8.85 -50.51
N GLY A 593 5.20 9.22 -49.31
CA GLY A 593 5.33 8.42 -48.09
C GLY A 593 6.73 8.50 -47.45
N VAL A 594 7.63 9.39 -47.90
CA VAL A 594 9.00 9.48 -47.37
C VAL A 594 9.44 10.94 -47.21
N VAL A 595 9.62 11.38 -45.96
CA VAL A 595 10.16 12.72 -45.68
C VAL A 595 11.64 12.79 -46.05
N ASN A 596 11.98 13.60 -47.06
CA ASN A 596 13.34 13.72 -47.56
C ASN A 596 13.68 15.11 -48.10
N ILE A 597 14.87 15.26 -48.72
CA ILE A 597 15.36 16.54 -49.28
C ILE A 597 14.40 17.19 -50.27
N GLN A 598 13.56 16.40 -50.95
CA GLN A 598 12.56 16.91 -51.88
C GLN A 598 11.47 17.70 -51.15
N ASP A 599 11.03 17.25 -49.98
CA ASP A 599 10.07 17.97 -49.15
C ASP A 599 10.62 19.31 -48.67
N LEU A 600 11.88 19.33 -48.23
CA LEU A 600 12.57 20.58 -47.85
C LEU A 600 12.63 21.56 -49.03
N VAL A 601 12.95 21.05 -50.21
CA VAL A 601 13.04 21.87 -51.43
C VAL A 601 11.67 22.41 -51.82
N ILE A 602 10.60 21.63 -51.66
CA ILE A 602 9.22 22.07 -51.94
C ILE A 602 8.84 23.22 -51.00
N VAL A 603 9.09 23.08 -49.70
CA VAL A 603 8.80 24.14 -48.72
C VAL A 603 9.67 25.38 -48.97
N ALA A 604 10.98 25.22 -49.18
CA ALA A 604 11.88 26.34 -49.49
C ALA A 604 11.46 27.13 -50.74
N ASN A 605 11.05 26.42 -51.80
CA ASN A 605 10.56 27.02 -53.04
C ASN A 605 9.17 27.68 -52.91
N ALA A 606 8.49 27.43 -51.80
CA ALA A 606 7.20 28.02 -51.50
C ALA A 606 7.29 29.23 -50.58
N PHE A 607 8.48 29.66 -50.15
CA PHE A 607 8.62 30.83 -49.26
C PHE A 607 7.87 32.06 -49.77
N GLY A 608 7.05 32.65 -48.89
CA GLY A 608 6.18 33.78 -49.20
C GLY A 608 4.88 33.42 -49.94
N LYS A 609 4.62 32.13 -50.21
CA LYS A 609 3.34 31.63 -50.75
C LYS A 609 2.42 31.17 -49.61
N ALA A 610 1.19 30.81 -49.97
CA ALA A 610 0.19 30.32 -49.03
C ALA A 610 0.25 28.81 -48.77
N GLU A 611 0.94 28.02 -49.60
CA GLU A 611 1.03 26.56 -49.46
C GLU A 611 2.37 26.01 -50.02
N PRO A 612 2.92 24.90 -49.48
CA PRO A 612 2.41 24.14 -48.33
C PRO A 612 2.73 24.83 -47.00
N ASP A 613 1.69 25.26 -46.30
CA ASP A 613 1.76 25.94 -45.00
C ASP A 613 1.60 24.90 -43.88
N LEU A 614 2.74 24.45 -43.37
CA LEU A 614 2.83 23.35 -42.41
C LEU A 614 2.56 23.82 -40.99
N ASN A 615 2.90 25.07 -40.68
CA ASN A 615 2.67 25.70 -39.38
C ASN A 615 1.41 26.59 -39.32
N GLY A 616 0.74 26.81 -40.46
CA GLY A 616 -0.58 27.42 -40.51
C GLY A 616 -0.65 28.90 -40.32
N ASP A 617 0.49 29.57 -40.35
CA ASP A 617 0.56 31.00 -40.11
C ASP A 617 0.10 31.84 -41.32
N GLY A 618 -0.25 31.17 -42.43
CA GLY A 618 -0.73 31.73 -43.68
C GLY A 618 0.39 32.13 -44.63
N VAL A 619 1.65 31.88 -44.28
CA VAL A 619 2.81 32.19 -45.13
C VAL A 619 3.93 31.18 -44.95
N VAL A 620 4.24 30.45 -46.03
CA VAL A 620 5.37 29.54 -46.00
C VAL A 620 6.66 30.29 -45.72
N ASN A 621 7.36 29.92 -44.65
CA ASN A 621 8.59 30.55 -44.21
C ASN A 621 9.56 29.53 -43.56
N ILE A 622 10.56 30.05 -42.85
CA ILE A 622 11.60 29.22 -42.25
C ILE A 622 11.05 28.24 -41.20
N GLN A 623 9.91 28.54 -40.57
CA GLN A 623 9.28 27.68 -39.59
C GLN A 623 8.71 26.41 -40.24
N ASP A 624 8.09 26.51 -41.42
CA ASP A 624 7.65 25.34 -42.20
C ASP A 624 8.83 24.47 -42.63
N LEU A 625 9.94 25.12 -43.00
CA LEU A 625 11.15 24.40 -43.39
C LEU A 625 11.72 23.58 -42.21
N VAL A 626 11.67 24.14 -41.00
CA VAL A 626 12.11 23.47 -39.77
C VAL A 626 11.22 22.26 -39.46
N ILE A 627 9.91 22.33 -39.74
CA ILE A 627 9.00 21.19 -39.56
C ILE A 627 9.44 20.01 -40.42
N VAL A 628 9.73 20.24 -41.71
CA VAL A 628 10.20 19.16 -42.60
C VAL A 628 11.60 18.67 -42.19
N ALA A 629 12.50 19.59 -41.83
CA ALA A 629 13.86 19.23 -41.43
C ALA A 629 13.89 18.33 -40.18
N ASN A 630 13.02 18.59 -39.21
CA ASN A 630 12.93 17.80 -37.97
C ASN A 630 12.34 16.40 -38.20
N ALA A 631 11.67 16.18 -39.32
CA ALA A 631 11.08 14.89 -39.69
C ALA A 631 12.02 14.03 -40.57
N PHE A 632 13.27 14.46 -40.80
CA PHE A 632 14.24 13.68 -41.57
C PHE A 632 14.71 12.44 -40.83
N GLY A 633 14.51 11.28 -41.44
CA GLY A 633 15.03 10.01 -40.93
C GLY A 633 14.20 9.39 -39.81
N ASN A 634 12.98 9.91 -39.57
CA ASN A 634 11.95 9.25 -38.74
C ASN A 634 11.21 8.17 -39.53
#